data_AF-A0A535BU15-F1
#
_entry.id   AF-A0A535BU15-F1
#
_cell.length_a   1.000
_cell.length_b   1.000
_cell.length_c   1.000
_cell.angle_alpha   90.00
_cell.angle_beta   90.00
_cell.angle_gamma   90.00
#
_symmetry.space_group_name_H-M   'P 1'
#
loop_
_entity.id
_entity.type
_entity.pdbx_description
1 polymer ?
#
loop_
_entity_poly.entity_id
_entity_poly.type
_entity_poly.pdbx_seq_one_letter_code
_entity_poly.pdbx_strand_id
1 'polypeptide(L)' 'MDKHQIEALIPHRDPFLLIDRVTELEPGVRAVAEHDFTGKEWYQAGHFPGNPIVPGVILVESMAQCATVLAMSLPEYR' A
#
# COMPACT_ATOMS: atom_id res chain seq x y z
N MET A 1 12.02 1.72 1.72
CA MET A 1 11.39 1.70 3.05
C MET A 1 10.76 0.34 3.26
N ASP A 2 11.02 -0.29 4.40
CA ASP A 2 10.36 -1.55 4.77
C ASP A 2 8.98 -1.32 5.42
N LYS A 3 8.27 -2.41 5.70
CA LYS A 3 6.93 -2.38 6.30
C LYS A 3 6.89 -1.64 7.64
N HIS A 4 7.88 -1.82 8.51
CA HIS A 4 7.91 -1.15 9.82
C HIS A 4 8.06 0.36 9.67
N GLN A 5 8.89 0.81 8.73
CA GLN A 5 9.03 2.23 8.41
C GLN A 5 7.75 2.83 7.82
N ILE A 6 7.02 2.06 7.00
CA ILE A 6 5.73 2.48 6.44
C ILE A 6 4.68 2.61 7.56
N GLU A 7 4.58 1.61 8.43
CA GLU A 7 3.64 1.62 9.56
C GLU A 7 3.89 2.78 10.54
N ALA A 8 5.15 3.22 10.68
CA ALA A 8 5.48 4.40 11.48
C ALA A 8 5.02 5.72 10.83
N LEU A 9 4.86 5.77 9.50
CA LEU A 9 4.43 6.96 8.77
C LEU A 9 2.92 7.05 8.53
N ILE A 10 2.26 5.91 8.28
CA ILE A 10 0.82 5.88 7.97
C ILE A 10 0.05 4.99 8.96
N PRO A 11 -1.24 5.28 9.22
CA PRO A 11 -2.00 4.59 10.26
C PRO A 11 -2.47 3.17 9.84
N HIS A 12 -2.38 2.83 8.56
CA HIS A 12 -2.84 1.55 8.02
C HIS A 12 -2.08 0.36 8.63
N ARG A 13 -2.81 -0.72 8.93
CA ARG A 13 -2.29 -1.98 9.48
C ARG A 13 -2.98 -3.16 8.80
N ASP A 14 -2.46 -4.37 9.02
CA ASP A 14 -3.11 -5.59 8.54
C ASP A 14 -4.58 -5.66 9.03
N PRO A 15 -5.52 -6.09 8.17
CA PRO A 15 -5.30 -6.62 6.82
C PRO A 15 -5.52 -5.57 5.70
N PHE A 16 -5.38 -4.26 5.99
CA PHE A 16 -5.65 -3.17 5.06
C PHE A 16 -4.46 -2.21 4.84
N LEU A 17 -3.25 -2.64 5.21
CA LEU A 17 -2.01 -2.07 4.71
C LEU A 17 -1.66 -2.82 3.42
N LEU A 18 -1.66 -2.13 2.29
CA LEU A 18 -1.64 -2.70 0.95
C LEU A 18 -0.37 -2.31 0.15
N ILE A 19 0.70 -1.97 0.87
CA ILE A 19 2.04 -1.77 0.33
C ILE A 19 3.04 -2.48 1.24
N ASP A 20 3.93 -3.29 0.66
CA ASP A 20 4.90 -4.10 1.41
C ASP A 20 6.22 -3.36 1.59
N ARG A 21 6.61 -2.58 0.57
CA ARG A 21 7.83 -1.77 0.58
C ARG A 21 7.73 -0.60 -0.40
N VAL A 22 8.50 0.46 -0.11
CA VAL A 22 8.74 1.58 -1.03
C VAL A 22 10.16 1.46 -1.58
N THR A 23 10.30 1.32 -2.89
CA THR A 23 11.59 1.12 -3.58
C THR A 23 12.23 2.41 -4.05
N GLU A 24 11.41 3.43 -4.36
CA GLU A 24 11.87 4.78 -4.70
C GLU A 24 11.04 5.83 -3.94
N LEU A 25 11.68 6.88 -3.45
CA LEU A 25 11.00 7.98 -2.78
C LEU A 25 11.76 9.30 -2.98
N GLU A 26 11.11 10.25 -3.62
CA GLU A 26 11.49 11.65 -3.73
C GLU A 26 10.33 12.49 -3.16
N PRO A 27 10.41 12.93 -1.88
CA PRO A 27 9.30 13.60 -1.18
C PRO A 27 8.68 14.74 -1.99
N GLY A 28 7.34 14.72 -2.14
CA GLY A 28 6.59 15.70 -2.93
C GLY A 28 6.67 15.56 -4.45
N VAL A 29 7.50 14.65 -4.99
CA VAL A 29 7.71 14.49 -6.43
C VAL A 29 7.28 13.12 -6.94
N ARG A 30 7.81 12.03 -6.37
CA ARG A 30 7.57 10.66 -6.85
C ARG A 30 7.77 9.63 -5.75
N ALA A 31 6.94 8.59 -5.75
CA ALA A 31 7.18 7.36 -4.98
C ALA A 31 6.86 6.14 -5.84
N VAL A 32 7.60 5.05 -5.61
CA VAL A 32 7.33 3.72 -6.17
C VAL A 32 7.23 2.74 -5.02
N ALA A 33 6.10 2.04 -4.94
CA ALA A 33 5.84 1.02 -3.94
C ALA A 33 5.49 -0.30 -4.61
N GLU A 34 5.75 -1.39 -3.89
CA GLU A 34 5.46 -2.75 -4.34
C GLU A 34 4.52 -3.42 -3.34
N HIS A 35 3.61 -4.24 -3.88
CA HIS A 35 2.75 -5.11 -3.10
C HIS A 35 2.58 -6.45 -3.84
N ASP A 36 2.83 -7.55 -3.13
CA ASP A 36 2.73 -8.90 -3.66
C ASP A 36 1.36 -9.51 -3.32
N PHE A 37 0.49 -9.65 -4.33
CA PHE A 37 -0.79 -10.33 -4.18
C PHE A 37 -0.57 -11.86 -4.13
N THR A 38 -0.82 -12.47 -2.97
CA THR A 38 -0.52 -13.89 -2.72
C THR A 38 -1.66 -14.84 -3.11
N GLY A 39 -2.86 -14.33 -3.37
CA GLY A 39 -4.04 -15.17 -3.59
C GLY A 39 -4.71 -15.63 -2.29
N LYS A 40 -4.21 -15.17 -1.13
CA LYS A 40 -4.73 -15.49 0.20
C LYS A 40 -5.31 -14.26 0.92
N GLU A 41 -5.42 -13.14 0.23
CA GLU A 41 -5.94 -11.91 0.81
C GLU A 41 -7.43 -12.07 1.18
N TRP A 42 -7.85 -11.45 2.28
CA TRP A 42 -9.19 -11.62 2.84
C TRP A 42 -10.33 -11.30 1.86
N TYR A 43 -10.10 -10.38 0.91
CA TYR A 43 -11.08 -10.01 -0.10
C TYR A 43 -11.20 -11.01 -1.26
N GLN A 44 -10.17 -11.82 -1.54
CA GLN A 44 -10.21 -12.75 -2.68
C GLN A 44 -11.14 -13.94 -2.44
N ALA A 45 -11.36 -14.33 -1.18
CA ALA A 45 -12.35 -15.36 -0.84
C ALA A 45 -13.76 -15.00 -1.34
N GLY A 46 -14.08 -13.69 -1.38
CA GLY A 46 -15.35 -13.17 -1.89
C GLY A 46 -15.28 -12.58 -3.31
N HIS A 47 -14.09 -12.43 -3.90
CA HIS A 47 -13.91 -11.70 -5.16
C HIS A 47 -12.97 -12.46 -6.12
N PHE A 48 -13.44 -13.47 -6.84
CA PHE A 48 -14.74 -14.16 -6.69
C PHE A 48 -14.49 -15.63 -6.29
N PRO A 49 -15.44 -16.30 -5.63
CA PRO A 49 -15.31 -17.73 -5.33
C PRO A 49 -15.02 -18.54 -6.61
N GLY A 50 -13.89 -19.26 -6.62
CA GLY A 50 -13.44 -20.06 -7.77
C GLY A 50 -12.75 -19.28 -8.90
N ASN A 51 -12.70 -17.95 -8.82
CA ASN A 51 -12.00 -17.09 -9.78
C ASN A 51 -11.47 -15.83 -9.05
N PRO A 52 -10.39 -15.94 -8.27
CA PRO A 52 -9.88 -14.83 -7.46
C PRO A 52 -9.32 -13.73 -8.37
N ILE A 53 -9.82 -12.52 -8.18
CA ILE A 53 -9.44 -11.31 -8.90
C ILE A 53 -9.18 -10.23 -7.86
N VAL A 54 -8.07 -9.49 -7.97
CA VAL A 54 -7.85 -8.33 -7.10
C VAL A 54 -8.89 -7.24 -7.46
N PRO A 55 -9.70 -6.75 -6.50
CA PRO A 55 -10.65 -5.69 -6.78
C PRO A 55 -9.91 -4.42 -7.24
N GLY A 56 -10.41 -3.74 -8.28
CA GLY A 56 -9.79 -2.51 -8.78
C GLY A 56 -9.67 -1.42 -7.70
N VAL A 57 -10.61 -1.38 -6.74
CA VAL A 57 -10.57 -0.46 -5.60
C VAL A 57 -9.42 -0.74 -4.64
N ILE A 58 -8.95 -2.00 -4.52
CA ILE A 58 -7.76 -2.34 -3.74
C ILE A 58 -6.50 -1.80 -4.42
N LEU A 59 -6.44 -1.84 -5.76
CA LEU A 59 -5.33 -1.23 -6.50
C LEU A 59 -5.29 0.30 -6.31
N VAL A 60 -6.45 0.96 -6.36
CA VAL A 60 -6.56 2.40 -6.11
C VAL A 60 -6.14 2.75 -4.68
N GLU A 61 -6.60 1.99 -3.70
CA GLU A 61 -6.21 2.18 -2.29
C GLU A 61 -4.70 1.97 -2.09
N SER A 62 -4.11 0.95 -2.70
CA SER A 62 -2.66 0.70 -2.65
C SER A 62 -1.86 1.90 -3.19
N MET A 63 -2.32 2.48 -4.31
CA MET A 63 -1.73 3.72 -4.85
C MET A 63 -1.93 4.92 -3.91
N ALA A 64 -3.10 5.04 -3.27
CA ALA A 64 -3.37 6.11 -2.31
C ALA A 64 -2.48 6.02 -1.06
N GLN A 65 -2.22 4.81 -0.56
CA GLN A 65 -1.28 4.58 0.54
C GLN A 65 0.16 4.94 0.14
N CYS A 66 0.60 4.58 -1.06
CA CYS A 66 1.89 5.02 -1.61
C CYS A 66 1.98 6.55 -1.68
N ALA A 67 0.94 7.22 -2.18
CA ALA A 67 0.87 8.68 -2.23
C ALA A 67 0.86 9.32 -0.83
N THR A 68 0.26 8.66 0.15
CA THR A 68 0.26 9.12 1.55
C THR A 68 1.66 9.01 2.15
N VAL A 69 2.40 7.92 1.88
CA VAL A 69 3.81 7.81 2.29
C VAL A 69 4.65 8.92 1.67
N LEU A 70 4.42 9.24 0.39
CA LEU A 70 5.09 10.35 -0.29
C LEU A 70 4.82 11.70 0.41
N ALA A 71 3.55 11.98 0.73
CA ALA A 71 3.15 13.21 1.40
C ALA A 71 3.71 13.30 2.82
N MET A 72 3.55 12.26 3.63
CA MET A 72 4.03 12.20 5.03
C MET A 72 5.55 12.21 5.15
N SER A 73 6.27 12.01 4.05
CA SER A 73 7.73 12.09 4.01
C SER A 73 8.27 13.51 3.83
N LEU A 74 7.40 14.50 3.59
CA LEU A 74 7.80 15.90 3.51
C LEU A 74 8.30 16.44 4.87
N PRO A 75 9.31 17.33 4.88
CA PRO A 75 9.88 17.85 6.12
C PRO A 75 8.86 18.52 7.06
N GLU A 76 7.82 19.16 6.53
CA GLU A 76 6.79 19.86 7.28
C GLU A 76 5.81 18.95 8.04
N TYR A 77 5.78 17.64 7.74
CA TYR A 77 4.89 16.67 8.39
C TYR A 77 5.62 15.70 9.34
N ARG A 78 6.89 15.99 9.66
CA ARG A 78 7.69 15.23 10.62
C ARG A 78 7.70 15.85 12.01
#